data_AF-A0A2E7XMR9-F1
#
_entry.id   AF-A0A2E7XMR9-F1
#
_cell.length_a   1.000
_cell.length_b   1.000
_cell.length_c   1.000
_cell.angle_alpha   90.00
_cell.angle_beta   90.00
_cell.angle_gamma   90.00
#
_symmetry.space_group_name_H-M   'P 1'
#
loop_
_entity.id
_entity.type
_entity.pdbx_description
1 polymer ?
#
loop_
_entity_poly.entity_id
_entity_poly.type
_entity_poly.pdbx_seq_one_letter_code
_entity_poly.pdbx_strand_id
1 'polypeptide(L)' 'MANSGIEWVDIIFNWCVRLLYDWATFFGITYEEINIWVFIVIWPVLTLALVAWTLLLLRENRRLKSA' A
#
# COMPACT_ATOMS: atom_id res chain seq x y z
N MET A 1 -11.89 -13.36 12.13
CA MET A 1 -12.63 -12.10 12.28
C MET A 1 -11.99 -11.30 13.40
N ALA A 2 -11.88 -9.98 13.25
CA ALA A 2 -11.39 -9.12 14.31
C ALA A 2 -12.32 -9.16 15.54
N ASN A 3 -11.71 -9.02 16.70
CA ASN A 3 -12.36 -8.94 18.00
C ASN A 3 -11.53 -8.00 18.88
N SER A 4 -11.53 -6.72 18.53
CA SER A 4 -10.76 -5.67 19.22
C SER A 4 -11.52 -5.05 20.40
N GLY A 5 -12.80 -5.39 20.58
CA GLY A 5 -13.68 -4.73 21.54
C GLY A 5 -14.20 -3.36 21.07
N ILE A 6 -13.86 -2.96 19.84
CA ILE A 6 -14.28 -1.72 19.20
C ILE A 6 -14.97 -2.06 17.88
N GLU A 7 -16.31 -1.94 17.86
CA GLU A 7 -17.15 -2.40 16.76
C GLU A 7 -16.76 -1.81 15.39
N TRP A 8 -16.54 -0.50 15.32
CA TRP A 8 -16.23 0.16 14.04
C TRP A 8 -14.86 -0.28 13.49
N VAL A 9 -13.89 -0.56 14.36
CA VAL A 9 -12.57 -1.08 13.96
C VAL A 9 -12.73 -2.49 13.40
N ASP A 10 -13.50 -3.33 14.08
CA ASP A 10 -13.73 -4.72 13.67
C ASP A 10 -14.43 -4.79 12.30
N ILE A 11 -15.40 -3.91 12.05
CA ILE A 11 -16.10 -3.81 10.76
C ILE A 11 -15.12 -3.46 9.63
N ILE A 12 -14.34 -2.38 9.80
CA ILE A 12 -13.41 -1.92 8.76
C ILE A 12 -12.33 -2.96 8.52
N PHE A 13 -11.75 -3.53 9.57
CA PHE A 13 -10.71 -4.55 9.45
C PHE A 13 -11.24 -5.78 8.69
N ASN A 14 -12.41 -6.30 9.07
CA ASN A 14 -13.00 -7.46 8.39
C ASN A 14 -13.30 -7.16 6.92
N TRP A 15 -13.73 -5.94 6.59
CA TRP A 15 -13.97 -5.53 5.21
C TRP A 15 -12.67 -5.50 4.40
N CYS A 16 -11.59 -4.92 4.93
CA CYS A 16 -10.28 -4.91 4.29
C CYS A 16 -9.73 -6.33 4.08
N VAL A 17 -9.85 -7.21 5.09
CA VAL A 17 -9.43 -8.60 4.97
C VAL A 17 -10.22 -9.32 3.89
N ARG A 18 -11.54 -9.14 3.84
CA ARG A 18 -12.40 -9.74 2.82
C ARG A 18 -12.02 -9.30 1.41
N LEU A 19 -11.77 -8.00 1.22
CA LEU A 19 -11.28 -7.46 -0.05
C LEU A 19 -9.98 -8.19 -0.47
N LEU A 20 -9.04 -8.37 0.45
CA LEU A 20 -7.79 -9.09 0.14
C LEU A 20 -8.02 -10.55 -0.25
N TYR A 21 -8.96 -11.24 0.40
CA TYR A 21 -9.34 -12.60 0.01
C TYR A 21 -9.96 -12.66 -1.40
N ASP A 22 -10.82 -11.71 -1.75
CA ASP A 22 -11.42 -11.62 -3.07
C ASP A 22 -10.34 -11.39 -4.14
N TRP A 23 -9.37 -10.52 -3.85
CA TRP A 23 -8.22 -10.30 -4.72
C TRP A 23 -7.30 -11.53 -4.81
N ALA A 24 -7.00 -12.18 -3.69
CA ALA A 24 -6.21 -13.42 -3.68
C ALA A 24 -6.85 -14.49 -4.57
N THR A 25 -8.17 -14.65 -4.45
CA THR A 25 -8.98 -15.56 -5.27
C THR A 25 -8.92 -15.19 -6.74
N PHE A 26 -9.02 -13.90 -7.07
CA PHE A 26 -8.93 -13.41 -8.45
C PHE A 26 -7.57 -13.71 -9.10
N PHE A 27 -6.48 -13.58 -8.34
CA PHE A 27 -5.12 -13.89 -8.81
C PHE A 27 -4.78 -15.40 -8.69
N GLY A 28 -5.64 -16.21 -8.07
CA GLY A 28 -5.38 -17.62 -7.83
C GLY A 28 -4.23 -17.89 -6.85
N ILE A 29 -3.98 -16.96 -5.92
CA ILE A 29 -2.91 -17.03 -4.91
C ILE A 29 -3.52 -17.11 -3.50
N THR A 30 -2.71 -17.41 -2.50
CA THR A 30 -3.16 -17.44 -1.10
C THR A 30 -3.26 -16.05 -0.49
N TYR A 31 -4.01 -15.96 0.61
CA TYR A 31 -4.12 -14.73 1.39
C TYR A 31 -2.76 -14.27 1.96
N GLU A 32 -1.93 -15.23 2.37
CA GLU A 32 -0.58 -14.99 2.85
C GLU A 32 0.32 -14.43 1.75
N GLU A 33 0.22 -14.97 0.53
CA GLU A 33 1.00 -14.50 -0.62
C GLU A 33 0.61 -13.09 -1.02
N ILE A 34 -0.69 -12.77 -1.15
CA ILE A 34 -1.11 -11.42 -1.52
C ILE A 34 -0.71 -10.38 -0.47
N ASN A 35 -0.71 -10.76 0.82
CA ASN A 35 -0.23 -9.89 1.89
C ASN A 35 1.24 -9.51 1.69
N ILE A 36 2.11 -10.49 1.38
CA ILE A 36 3.54 -10.24 1.13
C ILE A 36 3.71 -9.33 -0.08
N TRP A 37 3.02 -9.63 -1.19
CA TRP A 37 3.09 -8.81 -2.40
C TRP A 37 2.68 -7.35 -2.14
N VAL A 38 1.56 -7.12 -1.45
CA VAL A 38 1.06 -5.77 -1.21
C VAL A 38 1.94 -5.00 -0.23
N PHE A 39 2.22 -5.57 0.94
CA PHE A 39 2.86 -4.83 2.03
C PHE A 39 4.39 -4.80 1.99
N ILE A 40 5.03 -5.83 1.44
CA ILE A 40 6.49 -5.96 1.45
C ILE A 40 7.10 -5.62 0.10
N VAL A 41 6.37 -5.84 -1.01
CA VAL A 41 6.89 -5.56 -2.36
C VAL A 41 6.34 -4.26 -2.92
N ILE A 42 5.03 -4.22 -3.18
CA ILE A 42 4.38 -3.09 -3.88
C ILE A 42 4.53 -1.81 -3.06
N TRP A 43 4.24 -1.87 -1.76
CA TRP A 43 4.24 -0.65 -0.96
C TRP A 43 5.64 -0.02 -0.81
N PRO A 44 6.71 -0.77 -0.46
CA PRO A 44 8.05 -0.20 -0.44
C PRO A 44 8.54 0.29 -1.81
N VAL A 45 8.25 -0.44 -2.89
CA VAL A 45 8.63 -0.01 -4.25
C VAL A 45 7.94 1.30 -4.62
N LEU A 46 6.64 1.41 -4.37
CA LEU A 46 5.87 2.63 -4.64
C LEU A 46 6.38 3.81 -3.80
N THR A 47 6.69 3.57 -2.52
CA THR A 47 7.27 4.60 -1.63
C THR A 47 8.60 5.10 -2.17
N LEU A 48 9.50 4.19 -2.55
CA LEU A 48 10.81 4.55 -3.11
C LEU A 48 10.69 5.31 -4.43
N ALA A 49 9.77 4.89 -5.30
CA ALA A 49 9.49 5.58 -6.55
C ALA A 49 8.98 7.01 -6.30
N LEU A 50 8.05 7.19 -5.35
CA LEU A 50 7.55 8.51 -4.96
C LEU A 50 8.67 9.39 -4.38
N VAL A 51 9.50 8.85 -3.50
CA VAL A 51 10.65 9.58 -2.94
C VAL A 51 11.62 10.01 -4.04
N ALA A 52 11.98 9.09 -4.93
CA ALA A 52 12.86 9.40 -6.06
C ALA A 52 12.26 10.50 -6.95
N TRP A 53 10.96 10.40 -7.27
CA TRP A 53 10.25 11.41 -8.05
C TRP A 53 10.28 12.78 -7.36
N THR A 54 9.92 12.84 -6.07
CA THR A 54 9.96 14.08 -5.30
C THR A 54 11.37 14.70 -5.27
N LEU A 55 12.43 13.89 -5.14
CA LEU A 55 13.81 14.39 -5.16
C LEU A 55 14.19 14.96 -6.55
N LEU A 56 13.77 14.33 -7.63
CA LEU A 56 13.98 14.84 -8.99
C LEU A 56 13.25 16.18 -9.19
N LEU A 57 11.99 16.26 -8.78
CA LEU A 57 11.20 17.48 -8.85
C LEU A 57 11.79 18.62 -8.00
N LEU A 58 12.35 18.31 -6.84
CA LEU A 58 13.04 19.29 -5.99
C LEU A 58 14.30 19.82 -6.67
N ARG A 59 15.08 18.97 -7.32
CA ARG A 59 16.28 19.38 -8.07
C ARG A 59 15.92 20.32 -9.22
N GLU A 60 14.89 19.98 -9.98
CA GLU A 60 14.43 20.82 -11.09
C GLU A 60 13.87 22.16 -10.61
N ASN A 61 13.05 22.17 -9.56
CA ASN A 61 12.54 23.41 -8.96
C ASN A 61 13.66 24.33 -8.46
N ARG A 62 14.74 23.78 -7.88
CA ARG A 62 15.90 24.59 -7.45
C ARG A 62 16.62 25.21 -8.63
N ARG A 63 16.81 24.47 -9.73
CA ARG A 63 17.42 24.97 -10.97
C ARG A 63 16.62 26.13 -11.56
N LEU A 64 15.30 25.99 -11.61
CA LEU A 64 14.40 27.03 -12.14
C LEU A 64 14.38 28.29 -11.28
N LYS A 65 14.54 28.17 -9.95
CA LYS A 65 14.62 29.34 -9.05
C LYS A 65 15.97 30.06 -9.08
N SER A 66 17.02 29.41 -9.59
CA SER A 66 18.37 29.97 -9.68
C SER A 66 18.71 30.60 -11.04
N ALA A 67 17.81 30.47 -12.03
CA ALA A 67 17.91 31.09 -13.35
C ALA A 67 17.01 32.33 -13.40
#